data_AF-A0A7V9PF85-F1
#
_entry.id   AF-A0A7V9PF85-F1
#
_cell.length_a   1.000
_cell.length_b   1.000
_cell.length_c   1.000
_cell.angle_alpha   90.00
_cell.angle_beta   90.00
_cell.angle_gamma   90.00
#
_symmetry.space_group_name_H-M   'P 1'
#
loop_
_entity.id
_entity.type
_entity.pdbx_description
1 polymer ?
#
loop_
_entity_poly.entity_id
_entity_poly.type
_entity_poly.pdbx_seq_one_letter_code
_entity_poly.pdbx_strand_id
1 'polypeptide(L)'
;MLQQTQVPRVVPRWEAFLDRFPTAAVCAAAPVGDVVRAWEGLGYNRRAVDLHWAAAVVVERHGGQLPGDLAALLALPGIGPYTARAVLVFAFEQDVGLVDTNAGRF
;
A
#
# COMPACT_ATOMS: atom_id res chain seq x y z
N MET A 1 -5.26 0.65 -1.81
CA MET A 1 -6.40 1.09 -2.64
C MET A 1 -7.77 0.93 -1.95
N LEU A 2 -8.00 -0.10 -1.14
CA LEU A 2 -9.30 -0.37 -0.49
C LEU A 2 -9.72 0.61 0.63
N GLN A 3 -8.82 1.47 1.11
CA GLN A 3 -9.18 2.48 2.12
C GLN A 3 -10.27 3.41 1.56
N GLN A 4 -11.47 3.38 2.12
CA GLN A 4 -12.60 4.23 1.69
C GLN A 4 -12.96 4.09 0.20
N THR A 5 -12.69 2.93 -0.42
CA THR A 5 -13.05 2.65 -1.81
C THR A 5 -13.58 1.22 -1.93
N GLN A 6 -14.77 1.04 -2.50
CA GLN A 6 -15.42 -0.26 -2.60
C GLN A 6 -14.66 -1.21 -3.54
N VAL A 7 -14.65 -2.50 -3.19
CA VAL A 7 -13.94 -3.57 -3.92
C VAL A 7 -14.21 -3.55 -5.44
N PRO A 8 -15.46 -3.48 -5.94
CA PRO A 8 -15.71 -3.54 -7.39
C PRO A 8 -15.07 -2.39 -8.18
N ARG A 9 -14.82 -1.25 -7.54
CA ARG A 9 -14.10 -0.12 -8.16
C ARG A 9 -12.58 -0.29 -8.10
N VAL A 10 -12.08 -1.02 -7.12
CA VAL A 10 -10.64 -1.22 -6.91
C VAL A 10 -10.08 -2.29 -7.83
N VAL A 11 -10.76 -3.42 -8.00
CA VAL A 11 -10.24 -4.59 -8.76
C VAL A 11 -9.61 -4.22 -10.11
N PRO A 12 -10.34 -3.60 -11.07
CA PRO A 12 -9.76 -3.33 -12.39
C PRO A 12 -8.60 -2.30 -12.35
N ARG A 13 -8.58 -1.42 -11.34
CA ARG A 13 -7.51 -0.44 -11.17
C ARG A 13 -6.28 -1.05 -10.52
N TRP A 14 -6.49 -1.98 -9.59
CA TRP A 14 -5.43 -2.72 -8.93
C TRP A 14 -4.69 -3.62 -9.92
N GLU A 15 -5.41 -4.35 -10.77
CA GLU A 15 -4.82 -5.19 -11.83
C GLU A 15 -3.94 -4.35 -12.77
N ALA A 16 -4.50 -3.28 -13.36
CA ALA A 16 -3.75 -2.39 -14.24
C ALA A 16 -2.55 -1.71 -13.54
N PHE A 17 -2.66 -1.42 -12.25
CA PHE A 17 -1.57 -0.85 -11.46
C PHE A 17 -0.43 -1.86 -11.28
N LEU A 18 -0.74 -3.12 -10.98
CA LEU A 18 0.27 -4.18 -10.83
C LEU A 18 0.94 -4.54 -12.16
N ASP A 19 0.20 -4.51 -13.27
CA ASP A 19 0.79 -4.72 -14.60
C ASP A 19 1.83 -3.63 -14.92
N ARG A 20 1.55 -2.38 -14.55
CA ARG A 20 2.45 -1.24 -14.79
C ARG A 20 3.59 -1.15 -13.78
N PHE A 21 3.34 -1.48 -12.52
CA PHE A 21 4.27 -1.35 -11.41
C PHE A 21 4.36 -2.68 -10.62
N PRO A 22 4.96 -3.73 -11.21
CA PRO A 22 4.95 -5.07 -10.64
C PRO A 22 5.80 -5.21 -9.37
N THR A 23 6.72 -4.27 -9.11
CA THR A 23 7.56 -4.27 -7.92
C THR A 23 7.67 -2.88 -7.32
N ALA A 24 8.05 -2.81 -6.03
CA ALA A 24 8.36 -1.55 -5.35
C ALA A 24 9.46 -0.77 -6.09
N ALA A 25 10.47 -1.46 -6.66
CA ALA A 25 11.53 -0.84 -7.44
C ALA A 25 11.01 -0.15 -8.71
N VAL A 26 10.12 -0.80 -9.46
CA VAL A 26 9.53 -0.21 -10.67
C VAL A 26 8.63 0.98 -10.31
N CYS A 27 7.85 0.87 -9.24
CA CYS A 27 7.02 1.96 -8.73
C CYS A 27 7.88 3.18 -8.31
N ALA A 28 8.93 2.95 -7.51
CA ALA A 28 9.82 3.99 -7.00
C ALA A 28 10.58 4.73 -8.11
N ALA A 29 11.01 4.00 -9.15
CA ALA A 29 11.73 4.58 -10.29
C ALA A 29 10.84 5.42 -11.22
N ALA A 30 9.52 5.23 -11.17
CA ALA A 30 8.58 5.99 -11.99
C ALA A 30 8.41 7.43 -11.48
N PRO A 31 8.12 8.40 -12.36
CA PRO A 31 7.70 9.73 -11.91
C PRO A 31 6.46 9.64 -11.02
N VAL A 32 6.40 10.38 -9.92
CA VAL A 32 5.22 10.38 -9.01
C VAL A 32 3.91 10.69 -9.77
N GLY A 33 3.98 11.53 -10.80
CA GLY A 33 2.83 11.85 -11.66
C GLY A 33 2.27 10.65 -12.43
N ASP A 34 3.12 9.67 -12.78
CA ASP A 34 2.69 8.43 -13.42
C ASP A 34 1.88 7.56 -12.47
N VAL A 35 2.34 7.45 -11.22
CA VAL A 35 1.66 6.70 -10.16
C VAL A 35 0.32 7.35 -9.82
N VAL A 36 0.27 8.68 -9.73
CA VAL A 36 -0.97 9.44 -9.52
C VAL A 36 -1.95 9.24 -10.67
N ARG A 37 -1.48 9.24 -11.93
CA ARG A 37 -2.33 8.94 -13.10
C ARG A 37 -2.88 7.53 -13.07
N ALA A 38 -2.08 6.53 -12.70
CA ALA A 38 -2.56 5.16 -12.55
C ALA A 38 -3.60 4.99 -11.43
N TRP A 39 -3.68 5.96 -10.51
CA TRP A 39 -4.64 6.00 -9.40
C TRP A 39 -5.97 6.69 -9.75
N GLU A 40 -6.12 7.21 -10.97
CA GLU A 40 -7.29 7.98 -11.38
C GLU A 40 -8.61 7.21 -11.16
N GLY A 41 -9.61 7.90 -10.60
CA GLY A 41 -10.93 7.33 -10.30
C GLY A 41 -11.06 6.63 -8.95
N LEU A 42 -9.96 6.44 -8.20
CA LEU A 42 -9.99 5.87 -6.83
C LEU A 42 -10.16 6.94 -5.73
N GLY A 43 -10.02 8.23 -6.07
CA GLY A 43 -10.07 9.34 -5.13
C GLY A 43 -8.88 9.39 -4.16
N TYR A 44 -8.76 10.50 -3.44
CA TYR A 44 -7.66 10.75 -2.48
C TYR A 44 -6.27 10.50 -3.08
N ASN A 45 -5.88 11.30 -4.09
CA ASN A 45 -4.58 11.20 -4.78
C ASN A 45 -3.37 11.21 -3.85
N ARG A 46 -3.52 11.78 -2.66
CA ARG A 46 -2.49 11.75 -1.61
C ARG A 46 -2.04 10.31 -1.28
N ARG A 47 -2.95 9.33 -1.30
CA ARG A 47 -2.61 7.92 -1.08
C ARG A 47 -1.67 7.36 -2.16
N ALA A 48 -1.81 7.81 -3.40
CA ALA A 48 -0.92 7.42 -4.49
C ALA A 48 0.50 7.99 -4.29
N VAL A 49 0.56 9.25 -3.85
CA VAL A 49 1.83 9.92 -3.53
C VAL A 49 2.51 9.22 -2.35
N ASP A 50 1.78 8.96 -1.26
CA ASP A 50 2.34 8.28 -0.10
C ASP A 50 2.78 6.85 -0.45
N LEU A 51 2.04 6.12 -1.29
CA LEU A 51 2.46 4.80 -1.79
C LEU A 51 3.77 4.88 -2.59
N HIS A 52 3.91 5.87 -3.47
CA HIS A 52 5.14 6.07 -4.24
C HIS A 52 6.33 6.35 -3.32
N TRP A 53 6.14 7.20 -2.31
CA TRP A 53 7.18 7.49 -1.31
C TRP A 53 7.51 6.28 -0.45
N ALA A 54 6.52 5.49 -0.05
CA ALA A 54 6.75 4.23 0.66
C ALA A 54 7.54 3.24 -0.19
N ALA A 55 7.23 3.11 -1.48
CA ALA A 55 8.00 2.28 -2.39
C ALA A 55 9.47 2.75 -2.48
N ALA A 56 9.71 4.06 -2.55
CA ALA A 56 11.05 4.62 -2.55
C ALA A 56 11.84 4.28 -1.27
N VAL A 57 11.21 4.44 -0.10
CA VAL A 57 11.82 4.08 1.20
C VAL A 57 12.11 2.58 1.30
N VAL A 58 11.19 1.73 0.81
CA VAL A 58 11.37 0.27 0.76
C VAL A 58 12.57 -0.11 -0.10
N VAL A 59 12.76 0.55 -1.24
CA VAL A 59 13.93 0.32 -2.10
C VAL A 59 15.21 0.79 -1.43
N GLU A 60 15.23 2.02 -0.93
CA GLU A 60 16.42 2.65 -0.34
C GLU A 60 16.90 1.94 0.92
N ARG A 61 15.98 1.59 1.82
CA ARG A 61 16.32 1.13 3.19
C ARG A 61 16.14 -0.37 3.40
N HIS A 62 15.36 -1.03 2.56
CA HIS A 62 14.98 -2.43 2.74
C HIS A 62 15.26 -3.30 1.50
N GLY A 63 16.05 -2.81 0.53
CA GLY A 63 16.45 -3.59 -0.64
C GLY A 63 15.30 -4.00 -1.55
N GLY A 64 14.20 -3.22 -1.53
CA GLY A 64 13.02 -3.48 -2.34
C GLY A 64 12.05 -4.50 -1.72
N GLN A 65 12.33 -5.00 -0.52
CA GLN A 65 11.45 -5.91 0.22
C GLN A 65 10.74 -5.15 1.35
N LEU A 66 9.45 -5.40 1.55
CA LEU A 66 8.74 -4.82 2.68
C LEU A 66 9.34 -5.35 4.01
N PRO A 67 9.48 -4.51 5.05
CA PRO A 67 9.92 -4.99 6.34
C PRO A 67 8.83 -5.85 7.02
N GLY A 68 9.25 -6.91 7.70
CA GLY A 68 8.38 -7.85 8.42
C GLY A 68 8.13 -7.49 9.88
N ASP A 69 8.35 -6.24 10.28
CA ASP A 69 8.15 -5.76 11.64
C ASP A 69 7.24 -4.53 11.69
N LEU A 70 6.47 -4.41 12.77
CA LEU A 70 5.44 -3.38 12.91
C LEU A 70 6.03 -1.96 12.94
N ALA A 71 7.18 -1.77 13.60
CA ALA A 71 7.77 -0.45 13.78
C ALA A 71 8.29 0.10 12.45
N ALA A 72 8.95 -0.72 11.65
CA ALA A 72 9.43 -0.33 10.32
C ALA A 72 8.29 -0.09 9.35
N LEU A 73 7.23 -0.92 9.37
CA LEU A 73 6.04 -0.67 8.56
C LEU A 73 5.36 0.66 8.93
N LEU A 74 5.23 0.98 10.21
CA LEU A 74 4.67 2.26 10.68
C LEU A 74 5.54 3.46 10.33
N ALA A 75 6.84 3.27 10.09
CA ALA A 75 7.74 4.32 9.66
C ALA A 75 7.60 4.64 8.15
N LEU A 76 6.89 3.80 7.38
CA LEU A 76 6.67 4.05 5.96
C LEU A 76 5.60 5.15 5.73
N PRO A 77 5.80 6.06 4.76
CA PRO A 77 4.81 7.06 4.38
C PRO A 77 3.43 6.46 4.07
N GLY A 78 2.38 7.04 4.67
CA GLY A 78 0.98 6.62 4.42
C GLY A 78 0.59 5.26 5.03
N ILE A 79 1.49 4.58 5.73
CA ILE A 79 1.19 3.31 6.41
C ILE A 79 0.79 3.60 7.87
N GLY A 80 -0.52 3.58 8.12
CA GLY A 80 -1.06 3.66 9.48
C GLY A 80 -1.15 2.29 10.18
N PRO A 81 -1.55 2.27 11.47
CA PRO A 81 -1.60 1.05 12.29
C PRO A 81 -2.40 -0.10 11.68
N TYR A 82 -3.56 0.19 11.08
CA TYR A 82 -4.36 -0.83 10.39
C TYR A 82 -3.60 -1.45 9.22
N THR A 83 -3.08 -0.62 8.31
CA THR A 83 -2.36 -1.11 7.11
C THR A 83 -1.11 -1.90 7.49
N ALA A 84 -0.35 -1.43 8.48
CA ALA A 84 0.85 -2.13 8.96
C ALA A 84 0.49 -3.54 9.48
N ARG A 85 -0.54 -3.64 10.32
CA ARG A 85 -1.02 -4.93 10.85
C ARG A 85 -1.59 -5.82 9.74
N ALA A 86 -2.33 -5.26 8.80
CA ALA A 86 -2.87 -6.01 7.66
C ALA A 86 -1.75 -6.62 6.81
N VAL A 87 -0.67 -5.87 6.57
CA VAL A 87 0.52 -6.39 5.86
C VAL A 87 1.18 -7.53 6.65
N LEU A 88 1.36 -7.38 7.97
CA LEU A 88 1.94 -8.45 8.79
C LEU A 88 1.08 -9.73 8.78
N VAL A 89 -0.24 -9.59 8.88
CA VAL A 89 -1.17 -10.75 8.85
C VAL A 89 -1.19 -11.40 7.47
N PHE A 90 -1.42 -10.64 6.40
CA PHE A 90 -1.70 -11.21 5.09
C PHE A 90 -0.46 -11.54 4.26
N ALA A 91 0.62 -10.77 4.40
CA ALA A 91 1.85 -10.98 3.62
C ALA A 91 2.93 -11.75 4.40
N PHE A 92 2.95 -11.63 5.74
CA PHE A 92 3.95 -12.29 6.58
C PHE A 92 3.37 -13.39 7.49
N GLU A 93 2.06 -13.66 7.39
CA GLU A 93 1.36 -14.70 8.16
C GLU A 93 1.57 -14.59 9.69
N GLN A 94 1.78 -13.37 10.20
CA GLN A 94 1.99 -13.12 11.62
C GLN A 94 0.68 -13.04 12.39
N ASP A 95 0.66 -13.64 13.59
CA ASP A 95 -0.46 -13.53 14.53
C ASP A 95 -0.41 -12.21 15.31
N VAL A 96 -0.83 -11.13 14.63
CA VAL A 96 -0.97 -9.80 15.22
C VAL A 96 -2.41 -9.32 15.12
N GLY A 97 -2.96 -8.82 16.23
CA GLY A 97 -4.34 -8.35 16.26
C GLY A 97 -4.60 -7.27 15.20
N LEU A 98 -5.56 -7.53 14.30
CA LEU A 98 -6.02 -6.63 13.24
C LEU A 98 -7.44 -6.15 13.56
N VAL A 99 -7.59 -4.87 13.88
CA VAL A 99 -8.92 -4.26 14.10
C VAL A 99 -9.26 -3.39 12.90
N ASP A 100 -10.14 -3.91 12.03
CA ASP A 100 -10.82 -3.15 10.98
C ASP A 100 -12.06 -2.46 11.58
N THR A 101 -12.44 -1.28 11.09
CA THR A 101 -13.73 -0.68 11.44
C THR A 101 -14.92 -1.53 10.98
N ASN A 102 -14.74 -2.43 10.00
CA ASN A 102 -15.71 -3.45 9.65
C ASN A 102 -15.78 -4.60 10.68
N ALA A 103 -14.69 -4.89 11.38
CA ALA A 103 -14.61 -5.98 12.36
C ALA A 103 -15.40 -5.69 13.66
N GLY A 104 -15.85 -4.46 13.86
CA GLY A 104 -16.74 -4.07 14.98
C GLY A 104 -18.23 -4.15 14.66
N ARG A 105 -18.62 -4.63 13.47
CA ARG A 105 -20.03 -4.87 13.09
C ARG A 105 -20.32 -6.36 13.13
N PHE A 106 -20.38 -6.93 14.33
CA PHE A 106 -20.93 -8.26 14.59
C PHE A 106 -22.04 -8.15 15.63
#